data_AF-A0AAC9RJ86-F1
#
_entry.id   AF-A0AAC9RJ86-F1
#
_cell.length_a   1.000
_cell.length_b   1.000
_cell.length_c   1.000
_cell.angle_alpha   90.00
_cell.angle_beta   90.00
_cell.angle_gamma   90.00
#
_symmetry.space_group_name_H-M   'P 1'
#
loop_
_entity.id
_entity.type
_entity.pdbx_description
1 polymer ?
#
loop_
_entity_poly.entity_id
_entity_poly.type
_entity_poly.pdbx_seq_one_letter_code
_entity_poly.pdbx_strand_id
1 'polypeptide(L)'
;MLKVTSIQKGIVIDHISSGKGLKIFEKLSLDKIDTPVVLLMKVPSKKLGKKDIIKIQDYIDIDLTILGLIDPNITINIIENDRTIEKKAIEIPKKVSGLFKCKNPRCITCIDDYAEPEFTLVPNGKIQYKCNYCEELTEYRL
;
A
#
# COMPACT_ATOMS: atom_id res chain seq x y z
N MET A 1 20.32 20.32 -4.76
CA MET A 1 18.94 19.93 -5.09
C MET A 1 18.96 18.50 -5.56
N LEU A 2 18.30 17.56 -4.86
CA LEU A 2 18.19 16.17 -5.31
C LEU A 2 17.44 16.15 -6.65
N LYS A 3 18.06 15.58 -7.68
CA LYS A 3 17.47 15.43 -9.02
C LYS A 3 17.35 13.94 -9.32
N VAL A 4 16.12 13.52 -9.59
CA VAL A 4 15.79 12.22 -10.16
C VAL A 4 15.04 12.49 -11.45
N THR A 5 15.37 11.74 -12.50
CA THR A 5 14.71 11.86 -13.81
C THR A 5 13.20 11.64 -13.70
N SER A 6 12.45 12.25 -14.63
CA SER A 6 11.06 11.88 -14.86
C SER A 6 11.01 10.45 -15.39
N ILE A 7 9.88 9.77 -15.14
CA ILE A 7 9.56 8.53 -15.83
C ILE A 7 8.71 8.88 -17.04
N GLN A 8 9.03 8.30 -18.20
CA GLN A 8 8.24 8.51 -19.41
C GLN A 8 6.91 7.76 -19.35
N LYS A 9 6.94 6.55 -18.77
CA LYS A 9 5.80 5.65 -18.62
C LYS A 9 5.94 4.89 -17.30
N GLY A 10 4.84 4.75 -16.56
CA GLY A 10 4.79 3.88 -15.38
C GLY A 10 3.91 4.40 -14.25
N ILE A 11 4.27 4.04 -13.01
CA ILE A 11 3.45 4.27 -11.81
C ILE A 11 4.24 5.10 -10.79
N VAL A 12 3.62 6.16 -10.27
CA VAL A 12 4.15 6.95 -9.15
C VAL A 12 3.23 6.84 -7.94
N ILE A 13 3.73 6.21 -6.89
CA ILE A 13 3.11 6.17 -5.56
C ILE A 13 3.61 7.40 -4.80
N ASP A 14 2.76 8.41 -4.70
CA ASP A 14 3.07 9.70 -4.09
C ASP A 14 2.30 9.90 -2.77
N HIS A 15 2.72 10.89 -1.99
CA HIS A 15 2.12 11.26 -0.69
C HIS A 15 2.15 10.14 0.35
N ILE A 16 3.14 9.25 0.26
CA ILE A 16 3.43 8.30 1.33
C ILE A 16 3.92 9.10 2.55
N SER A 17 3.36 8.84 3.73
CA SER A 17 3.82 9.45 4.97
C SER A 17 5.30 9.12 5.19
N SER A 18 6.07 10.13 5.59
CA SER A 18 7.51 10.04 5.79
C SER A 18 7.90 8.83 6.65
N GLY A 19 8.78 7.97 6.13
CA GLY A 19 9.29 6.77 6.80
C GLY A 19 8.52 5.48 6.52
N LYS A 20 7.44 5.51 5.72
CA LYS A 20 6.69 4.31 5.31
C LYS A 20 7.11 3.75 3.94
N GLY A 21 7.86 4.51 3.14
CA GLY A 21 8.19 4.15 1.77
C GLY A 21 8.96 2.82 1.63
N LEU A 22 9.96 2.58 2.50
CA LEU A 22 10.71 1.31 2.48
C LEU A 22 9.82 0.10 2.75
N LYS A 23 8.88 0.21 3.70
CA LYS A 23 7.95 -0.88 4.02
C LYS A 23 7.01 -1.20 2.86
N ILE A 24 6.55 -0.18 2.16
CA ILE A 24 5.73 -0.36 0.95
C ILE A 24 6.55 -1.04 -0.14
N PHE A 25 7.80 -0.60 -0.35
CA PHE A 25 8.71 -1.19 -1.32
C PHE A 25 8.91 -2.69 -1.08
N GLU A 26 9.15 -3.09 0.17
CA GLU A 26 9.29 -4.50 0.57
C GLU A 26 7.97 -5.28 0.42
N LYS A 27 6.82 -4.70 0.82
CA LYS A 27 5.53 -5.38 0.74
C LYS A 27 5.05 -5.64 -0.67
N LEU A 28 5.35 -4.72 -1.58
CA LEU A 28 5.08 -4.89 -3.00
C LEU A 28 6.18 -5.71 -3.71
N SER A 29 7.21 -6.16 -3.00
CA SER A 29 8.37 -6.90 -3.54
C SER A 29 8.98 -6.18 -4.76
N LEU A 30 9.13 -4.86 -4.68
CA LEU A 30 9.63 -4.03 -5.79
C LEU A 30 11.11 -4.25 -6.08
N ASP A 31 11.84 -4.97 -5.22
CA ASP A 31 13.18 -5.48 -5.49
C ASP A 31 13.20 -6.64 -6.50
N LYS A 32 12.06 -7.32 -6.71
CA LYS A 32 11.96 -8.53 -7.53
C LYS A 32 11.39 -8.30 -8.94
N ILE A 33 11.00 -7.07 -9.25
CA ILE A 33 10.41 -6.75 -10.55
C ILE A 33 11.50 -6.39 -11.57
N ASP A 34 11.30 -6.80 -12.82
CA ASP A 34 12.24 -6.58 -13.93
C ASP A 34 12.03 -5.20 -14.57
N THR A 35 11.98 -4.15 -13.74
CA THR A 35 11.87 -2.76 -14.21
C THR A 35 12.50 -1.80 -13.20
N PRO A 36 13.09 -0.67 -13.64
CA PRO A 36 13.67 0.31 -12.73
C PRO A 36 12.67 0.87 -11.70
N VAL A 37 13.09 0.87 -10.44
CA VAL A 37 12.33 1.47 -9.33
C VAL A 37 13.19 2.48 -8.59
N VAL A 38 12.59 3.60 -8.20
CA VAL A 38 13.22 4.61 -7.36
C VAL A 38 12.38 4.84 -6.11
N LEU A 39 12.99 4.67 -4.94
CA LEU A 39 12.44 5.08 -3.65
C LEU A 39 13.11 6.38 -3.19
N LEU A 40 12.31 7.41 -2.97
CA LEU A 40 12.70 8.68 -2.37
C LEU A 40 12.11 8.76 -0.97
N MET A 41 12.96 8.98 0.05
CA MET A 41 12.51 9.06 1.44
C MET A 41 12.72 10.44 2.04
N LYS A 42 11.79 10.85 2.91
CA LYS A 42 11.84 12.07 3.73
C LYS A 42 12.04 13.35 2.91
N VAL A 43 11.54 13.38 1.66
CA VAL A 43 11.64 14.55 0.78
C VAL A 43 10.62 15.62 1.19
N PRO A 44 10.90 16.91 0.96
CA PRO A 44 9.97 17.99 1.29
C PRO A 44 8.59 17.81 0.64
N SER A 45 7.53 18.08 1.40
CA SER A 45 6.14 18.01 0.96
C SER A 45 5.37 19.24 1.42
N LYS A 46 4.69 19.93 0.49
CA LYS A 46 3.80 21.03 0.87
C LYS A 46 2.60 20.55 1.69
N LYS A 47 2.10 19.34 1.41
CA LYS A 47 0.90 18.77 2.05
C LYS A 47 1.20 18.09 3.40
N LEU A 48 2.35 17.40 3.50
CA LEU A 48 2.68 16.53 4.65
C LEU A 48 3.91 17.02 5.45
N GLY A 49 4.52 18.14 5.06
CA GLY A 49 5.82 18.59 5.57
C GLY A 49 6.97 17.76 4.98
N LYS A 50 6.95 16.44 5.18
CA LYS A 50 7.84 15.45 4.54
C LYS A 50 7.04 14.27 4.02
N LYS A 51 7.47 13.68 2.91
CA LYS A 51 6.87 12.48 2.31
C LYS A 51 7.91 11.52 1.78
N ASP A 52 7.48 10.29 1.54
CA ASP A 52 8.20 9.35 0.70
C ASP A 52 7.49 9.26 -0.66
N ILE A 53 8.22 8.83 -1.70
CA ILE A 53 7.71 8.66 -3.07
C ILE A 53 8.34 7.38 -3.63
N ILE A 54 7.55 6.55 -4.29
CA ILE A 54 8.05 5.43 -5.10
C ILE A 54 7.69 5.70 -6.56
N LYS A 55 8.67 5.60 -7.45
CA LYS A 55 8.48 5.62 -8.90
C LYS A 55 8.84 4.26 -9.46
N ILE A 56 7.97 3.72 -10.30
CA ILE A 56 8.17 2.44 -10.97
C ILE A 56 8.08 2.72 -12.46
N GLN A 57 9.11 2.34 -13.20
CA GLN A 57 9.14 2.43 -14.64
C GLN A 57 8.20 1.36 -15.24
N ASP A 58 7.48 1.70 -16.30
CA ASP A 58 6.50 0.85 -16.98
C ASP A 58 5.28 0.43 -16.14
N TYR A 59 4.34 -0.25 -16.79
CA TYR A 59 3.16 -0.82 -16.13
C TYR A 59 3.45 -2.22 -15.66
N ILE A 60 3.04 -2.48 -14.44
CA ILE A 60 3.15 -3.76 -13.78
C ILE A 60 1.83 -4.09 -13.11
N ASP A 61 1.48 -5.36 -13.16
CA ASP A 61 0.31 -5.88 -12.48
C ASP A 61 0.65 -6.11 -11.01
N ILE A 62 0.56 -5.04 -10.22
CA ILE A 62 0.77 -5.07 -8.77
C ILE A 62 -0.56 -4.76 -8.09
N ASP A 63 -0.93 -5.60 -7.12
CA ASP A 63 -2.04 -5.29 -6.22
C ASP A 63 -1.66 -4.17 -5.25
N LEU A 64 -2.20 -2.97 -5.53
CA LEU A 64 -2.00 -1.77 -4.71
C LEU A 64 -2.98 -1.68 -3.54
N THR A 65 -3.89 -2.64 -3.36
CA THR A 65 -4.92 -2.64 -2.30
C THR A 65 -4.29 -2.57 -0.90
N ILE A 66 -3.14 -3.24 -0.71
CA ILE A 66 -2.38 -3.21 0.55
C ILE A 66 -1.99 -1.79 0.98
N LEU A 67 -1.84 -0.85 0.03
CA LEU A 67 -1.42 0.52 0.32
C LEU A 67 -2.44 1.26 1.18
N GLY A 68 -3.74 1.01 0.96
CA GLY A 68 -4.81 1.61 1.75
C GLY A 68 -4.78 1.18 3.22
N LEU A 69 -4.23 0.00 3.52
CA LEU A 69 -4.01 -0.47 4.90
C LEU A 69 -2.81 0.19 5.57
N ILE A 70 -1.80 0.54 4.78
CA ILE A 70 -0.53 1.09 5.28
C ILE A 70 -0.64 2.60 5.50
N ASP A 71 -1.23 3.31 4.53
CA ASP A 71 -1.33 4.76 4.56
C ASP A 71 -2.47 5.30 3.66
N PRO A 72 -3.53 5.86 4.24
CA PRO A 72 -4.65 6.40 3.47
C PRO A 72 -4.29 7.71 2.74
N ASN A 73 -3.12 8.31 2.97
CA ASN A 73 -2.71 9.54 2.27
C ASN A 73 -2.16 9.29 0.86
N ILE A 74 -1.87 8.03 0.52
CA ILE A 74 -1.24 7.65 -0.74
C ILE A 74 -2.09 8.06 -1.93
N THR A 75 -1.40 8.53 -2.97
CA THR A 75 -1.97 8.79 -4.28
C THR A 75 -1.20 8.02 -5.33
N ILE A 76 -1.90 7.30 -6.19
CA ILE A 76 -1.34 6.61 -7.35
C ILE A 76 -1.48 7.50 -8.56
N ASN A 77 -0.38 7.75 -9.26
CA ASN A 77 -0.37 8.50 -10.50
C ASN A 77 0.14 7.59 -11.62
N ILE A 78 -0.65 7.45 -12.67
CA ILE A 78 -0.30 6.70 -13.88
C ILE A 78 0.32 7.69 -14.87
N ILE A 79 1.53 7.41 -15.33
CA ILE A 79 2.32 8.29 -16.20
C ILE A 79 2.41 7.69 -17.60
N GLU A 80 2.14 8.50 -18.62
CA GLU A 80 2.47 8.22 -20.03
C GLU A 80 2.97 9.50 -20.71
N ASN A 81 3.95 9.38 -21.60
CA ASN A 81 4.55 10.50 -22.32
C ASN A 81 4.95 11.66 -21.39
N ASP A 82 5.59 11.32 -20.25
CA ASP A 82 6.02 12.25 -19.19
C ASP A 82 4.86 13.05 -18.52
N ARG A 83 3.61 12.60 -18.68
CA ARG A 83 2.42 13.27 -18.13
C ARG A 83 1.59 12.31 -17.28
N THR A 84 1.01 12.84 -16.20
CA THR A 84 0.00 12.09 -15.44
C THR A 84 -1.28 12.00 -16.26
N ILE A 85 -1.62 10.79 -16.69
CA ILE A 85 -2.87 10.50 -17.40
C ILE A 85 -4.01 10.11 -16.45
N GLU A 86 -3.67 9.55 -15.29
CA GLU A 86 -4.65 9.17 -14.27
C GLU A 86 -4.08 9.44 -12.87
N LYS A 87 -4.97 9.87 -11.97
CA LYS A 87 -4.67 10.10 -10.57
C LYS A 87 -5.75 9.46 -9.71
N LYS A 88 -5.37 8.45 -8.92
CA LYS A 88 -6.26 7.69 -8.06
C LYS A 88 -5.85 7.86 -6.60
N ALA A 89 -6.77 8.32 -5.77
CA ALA A 89 -6.61 8.25 -4.32
C ALA A 89 -6.77 6.79 -3.88
N ILE A 90 -5.94 6.32 -2.95
CA ILE A 90 -6.12 4.97 -2.43
C ILE A 90 -7.36 4.94 -1.53
N GLU A 91 -8.20 3.93 -1.71
CA GLU A 91 -9.33 3.69 -0.81
C GLU A 91 -8.93 2.66 0.25
N ILE A 92 -9.52 2.78 1.44
CA ILE A 92 -9.39 1.77 2.48
C ILE A 92 -10.25 0.57 2.04
N PRO A 93 -9.67 -0.62 1.85
CA PRO A 93 -10.41 -1.76 1.34
C PRO A 93 -11.51 -2.18 2.32
N LYS A 94 -12.74 -2.36 1.81
CA LYS A 94 -13.87 -2.81 2.64
C LYS A 94 -13.77 -4.27 3.04
N LYS A 95 -13.09 -5.08 2.23
CA LYS A 95 -12.81 -6.49 2.47
C LYS A 95 -11.36 -6.78 2.10
N VAL A 96 -10.73 -7.66 2.86
CA VAL A 96 -9.35 -8.09 2.66
C VAL A 96 -9.25 -9.59 2.91
N SER A 97 -8.52 -10.29 2.05
CA SER A 97 -8.28 -11.74 2.14
C SER A 97 -6.78 -11.99 2.04
N GLY A 98 -6.24 -12.84 2.92
CA GLY A 98 -4.84 -13.30 2.85
C GLY A 98 -3.76 -12.24 3.12
N LEU A 99 -4.12 -10.96 3.30
CA LEU A 99 -3.16 -9.87 3.45
C LEU A 99 -2.48 -9.81 4.83
N PHE A 100 -3.13 -10.32 5.88
CA PHE A 100 -2.57 -10.38 7.23
C PHE A 100 -3.27 -11.44 8.11
N LYS A 101 -2.65 -11.80 9.23
CA LYS A 101 -3.15 -12.83 10.15
C LYS A 101 -4.16 -12.28 11.15
N CYS A 102 -5.09 -13.14 11.58
CA CYS A 102 -5.99 -12.81 12.69
C CYS A 102 -5.18 -12.72 14.00
N LYS A 103 -5.52 -11.75 14.87
CA LYS A 103 -4.86 -11.59 16.18
C LYS A 103 -5.36 -12.60 17.22
N ASN A 104 -6.52 -13.21 16.99
CA ASN A 104 -7.03 -14.27 17.86
C ASN A 104 -6.23 -15.57 17.58
N PRO A 105 -5.38 -16.04 18.51
CA PRO A 105 -4.57 -17.24 18.29
C PRO A 105 -5.40 -18.52 18.20
N ARG A 106 -6.68 -18.48 18.61
CA ARG A 106 -7.62 -19.61 18.51
C ARG A 106 -8.45 -19.57 17.22
N CYS A 107 -8.26 -18.57 16.36
CA CYS A 107 -8.95 -18.50 15.08
C CYS A 107 -8.53 -19.66 14.18
N ILE A 108 -9.46 -20.26 13.44
CA ILE A 108 -9.15 -21.36 12.51
C ILE A 108 -8.06 -20.98 11.51
N THR A 109 -8.07 -19.73 11.05
CA THR A 109 -7.07 -19.16 10.12
C THR A 109 -5.67 -18.99 10.71
N CYS A 110 -5.49 -19.24 12.01
CA CYS A 110 -4.20 -19.23 12.71
C CYS A 110 -3.70 -20.66 12.99
N ILE A 111 -4.54 -21.66 12.78
CA ILE A 111 -4.29 -23.07 13.11
C ILE A 111 -4.17 -23.90 11.83
N ASP A 112 -5.03 -23.64 10.85
CA ASP A 112 -5.10 -24.34 9.57
C ASP A 112 -4.55 -23.46 8.45
N ASP A 113 -3.47 -23.91 7.80
CA ASP A 113 -2.82 -23.19 6.70
C ASP A 113 -3.69 -23.13 5.43
N TYR A 114 -4.71 -23.99 5.30
CA TYR A 114 -5.68 -23.93 4.20
C TYR A 114 -6.78 -22.88 4.45
N ALA A 115 -6.92 -22.37 5.67
CA ALA A 115 -7.93 -21.36 6.01
C ALA A 115 -7.37 -19.95 5.80
N GLU A 116 -7.66 -19.36 4.64
CA GLU A 116 -7.22 -18.00 4.32
C GLU A 116 -7.95 -16.96 5.20
N PRO A 117 -7.23 -16.06 5.90
CA PRO A 117 -7.87 -15.04 6.72
C PRO A 117 -8.66 -14.04 5.89
N GLU A 118 -9.94 -13.92 6.18
CA GLU A 118 -10.82 -12.91 5.61
C GLU A 118 -11.27 -11.88 6.66
N PHE A 119 -11.32 -10.61 6.26
CA PHE A 119 -11.77 -9.55 7.14
C PHE A 119 -12.64 -8.51 6.43
N THR A 120 -13.55 -7.91 7.19
CA THR A 120 -14.43 -6.82 6.74
C THR A 120 -14.17 -5.55 7.55
N LEU A 121 -14.03 -4.41 6.87
CA LEU A 121 -13.82 -3.11 7.49
C LEU A 121 -15.03 -2.73 8.36
N VAL A 122 -14.77 -2.31 9.58
CA VAL A 122 -15.80 -1.82 10.50
C VAL A 122 -16.15 -0.38 10.15
N PRO A 123 -17.43 -0.02 10.00
CA PRO A 123 -17.86 1.35 9.68
C PRO A 123 -17.83 2.26 10.94
N ASN A 124 -16.66 2.39 11.58
CA ASN A 124 -16.48 3.15 12.82
C ASN A 124 -15.49 4.33 12.71
N GLY A 125 -15.07 4.67 11.48
CA GLY A 125 -14.12 5.75 11.20
C GLY A 125 -12.66 5.42 11.55
N LYS A 126 -12.36 4.19 11.99
CA LYS A 126 -11.00 3.70 12.25
C LYS A 126 -10.63 2.62 11.22
N ILE A 127 -9.34 2.39 11.03
CA ILE A 127 -8.83 1.28 10.21
C ILE A 127 -8.85 0.00 11.05
N GLN A 128 -10.05 -0.48 11.35
CA GLN A 128 -10.31 -1.67 12.15
C GLN A 128 -11.15 -2.66 11.35
N TYR A 129 -10.81 -3.93 11.43
CA TYR A 129 -11.42 -5.00 10.66
C TYR A 129 -12.01 -6.07 11.57
N LYS A 130 -13.16 -6.62 11.21
CA LYS A 130 -13.75 -7.80 11.85
C LYS A 130 -13.30 -9.04 11.10
N CYS A 131 -12.77 -10.05 11.79
CA CYS A 131 -12.48 -11.35 11.18
C CYS A 131 -13.79 -12.05 10.79
N ASN A 132 -13.88 -12.55 9.56
CA ASN A 132 -15.09 -13.24 9.09
C ASN A 132 -15.27 -14.64 9.70
N TYR A 133 -14.25 -15.18 10.38
CA TYR A 133 -14.29 -16.51 11.01
C TYR A 133 -14.63 -16.45 12.50
N CYS A 134 -13.85 -15.73 13.30
CA CYS A 134 -14.02 -15.67 14.76
C CYS A 134 -14.65 -14.37 15.26
N GLU A 135 -15.02 -13.46 14.35
CA GLU A 135 -15.62 -12.16 14.65
C GLU A 135 -14.79 -11.19 15.50
N GLU A 136 -13.56 -11.58 15.86
CA GLU A 136 -12.66 -10.73 16.62
C GLU A 136 -12.27 -9.48 15.82
N LEU A 137 -12.22 -8.34 16.52
CA LEU A 137 -11.72 -7.10 15.94
C LEU A 137 -10.19 -7.12 15.88
N THR A 138 -9.67 -6.76 14.72
CA THR A 138 -8.23 -6.64 14.47
C THR A 138 -7.91 -5.36 13.72
N GLU A 139 -6.63 -5.07 13.62
CA GLU A 139 -6.11 -3.94 12.85
C GLU A 139 -4.88 -4.45 12.12
N TYR A 140 -4.72 -4.03 10.87
CA TYR A 140 -3.47 -4.24 10.16
C TYR A 140 -2.35 -3.53 10.92
N ARG A 141 -1.34 -4.28 11.33
CA ARG A 141 -0.12 -3.74 11.92
C ARG A 141 1.03 -4.11 11.00
N LEU A 142 1.79 -3.09 10.61
CA LEU A 142 3.06 -3.20 9.90
C LEU A 142 4.09 -3.93 10.74
#